data_AF-A0A2V9ZUA4-F1
#
_entry.id   AF-A0A2V9ZUA4-F1
#
_cell.length_a   1.000
_cell.length_b   1.000
_cell.length_c   1.000
_cell.angle_alpha   90.00
_cell.angle_beta   90.00
_cell.angle_gamma   90.00
#
_symmetry.space_group_name_H-M   'P 1'
#
loop_
_entity.id
_entity.type
_entity.pdbx_description
1 polymer ?
#
loop_
_entity_poly.entity_id
_entity_poly.type
_entity_poly.pdbx_seq_one_letter_code
_entity_poly.pdbx_strand_id
1 'polypeptide(L)'
;MLQLLGGTIRLGAAALASLMVGGVALSASTMHLGRPVHAYRALKMWKRSWLSREVLMFSLFSAVAGLYAGLLWLKLPGSAVLGALTALLGLFGVTASACIYLVRARPAWNTKHTVAEFYLSGALLGPLFAATIGITMGRVLLWITVIATAAQLLNLASKFLWLTRSEVFELQASARLLSTTLAPALQLRAILLISGGIVLPLLTGSRVGALIALAVVLAGELLGRYLFFVSVVPKNMAATYVAAGKKAA
;
A
#
# COMPACT_ATOMS: atom_id res chain seq x y z
N MET A 1 -13.59 -7.26 -5.77
CA MET A 1 -12.88 -8.53 -6.07
C MET A 1 -13.58 -9.75 -5.48
N LEU A 2 -13.94 -9.76 -4.20
CA LEU A 2 -14.55 -10.93 -3.55
C LEU A 2 -15.86 -11.41 -4.19
N GLN A 3 -16.73 -10.49 -4.63
CA GLN A 3 -17.94 -10.84 -5.39
C GLN A 3 -17.62 -11.54 -6.73
N LEU A 4 -16.56 -11.12 -7.42
CA LEU A 4 -16.12 -11.74 -8.68
C LEU A 4 -15.54 -13.14 -8.47
N LEU A 5 -15.01 -13.40 -7.28
CA LEU A 5 -14.46 -14.69 -6.87
C LEU A 5 -15.52 -15.62 -6.24
N GLY A 6 -16.81 -15.28 -6.32
CA GLY A 6 -17.91 -16.09 -5.79
C GLY A 6 -18.13 -16.00 -4.28
N GLY A 7 -17.54 -15.01 -3.59
CA GLY A 7 -17.81 -14.77 -2.18
C GLY A 7 -19.21 -14.17 -2.00
N THR A 8 -20.14 -14.89 -1.39
CA THR A 8 -21.57 -14.49 -1.31
C THR A 8 -21.98 -13.96 0.07
N ILE A 9 -21.21 -14.25 1.12
CA ILE A 9 -21.61 -13.96 2.50
C ILE A 9 -21.04 -12.61 2.97
N ARG A 10 -21.94 -11.73 3.44
CA ARG A 10 -21.63 -10.42 4.09
C ARG A 10 -20.89 -9.39 3.21
N LEU A 11 -20.99 -9.48 1.89
CA LEU A 11 -20.39 -8.50 0.97
C LEU A 11 -20.80 -7.05 1.27
N GLY A 12 -22.08 -6.81 1.63
CA GLY A 12 -22.56 -5.47 2.00
C GLY A 12 -21.87 -4.92 3.25
N ALA A 13 -21.72 -5.73 4.30
CA ALA A 13 -21.00 -5.34 5.51
C ALA A 13 -19.52 -5.06 5.23
N ALA A 14 -18.91 -5.83 4.34
CA ALA A 14 -17.54 -5.60 3.89
C ALA A 14 -17.37 -4.30 3.12
N ALA A 15 -18.27 -4.04 2.17
CA ALA A 15 -18.26 -2.82 1.39
C ALA A 15 -18.44 -1.59 2.30
N LEU A 16 -19.35 -1.66 3.26
CA LEU A 16 -19.55 -0.60 4.27
C LEU A 16 -18.32 -0.43 5.18
N ALA A 17 -17.75 -1.51 5.69
CA ALA A 17 -16.56 -1.43 6.54
C ALA A 17 -15.37 -0.82 5.78
N SER A 18 -15.13 -1.25 4.54
CA SER A 18 -14.10 -0.67 3.67
C SER A 18 -14.39 0.80 3.34
N LEU A 19 -15.65 1.18 3.15
CA LEU A 19 -16.06 2.58 2.97
C LEU A 19 -15.79 3.43 4.20
N MET A 20 -16.08 2.91 5.40
CA MET A 20 -15.80 3.63 6.65
C MET A 20 -14.30 3.86 6.80
N VAL A 21 -13.48 2.84 6.57
CA VAL A 21 -12.01 2.97 6.59
C VAL A 21 -11.54 4.00 5.54
N GLY A 22 -12.04 3.91 4.31
CA GLY A 22 -11.72 4.86 3.24
C GLY A 22 -12.17 6.29 3.55
N GLY A 23 -13.35 6.46 4.15
CA GLY A 23 -13.89 7.75 4.58
C GLY A 23 -13.07 8.39 5.70
N VAL A 24 -12.62 7.60 6.68
CA VAL A 24 -11.69 8.06 7.72
C VAL A 24 -10.35 8.47 7.11
N ALA A 25 -9.80 7.67 6.20
CA ALA A 25 -8.54 7.98 5.52
C ALA A 25 -8.63 9.28 4.70
N LEU A 26 -9.70 9.46 3.92
CA LEU A 26 -9.93 10.70 3.16
C LEU A 26 -10.14 11.91 4.08
N SER A 27 -10.89 11.74 5.17
CA SER A 27 -11.12 12.81 6.16
C SER A 27 -9.79 13.25 6.78
N ALA A 28 -8.97 12.31 7.25
CA ALA A 28 -7.63 12.59 7.75
C ALA A 28 -6.74 13.28 6.68
N SER A 29 -6.84 12.84 5.42
CA SER A 29 -6.15 13.49 4.30
C SER A 29 -6.61 14.93 4.05
N THR A 30 -7.86 15.28 4.32
CA THR A 30 -8.32 16.68 4.18
C THR A 30 -7.98 17.54 5.39
N MET A 31 -8.04 16.97 6.60
CA MET A 31 -7.84 17.70 7.85
C MET A 31 -6.38 18.06 8.12
N HIS A 32 -5.41 17.31 7.58
CA HIS A 32 -3.99 17.68 7.70
C HIS A 32 -3.57 18.84 6.77
N LEU A 33 -4.43 19.25 5.83
CA LEU A 33 -4.15 20.39 4.96
C LEU A 33 -4.26 21.67 5.80
N GLY A 34 -3.28 22.58 5.68
CA GLY A 34 -3.34 23.87 6.37
C GLY A 34 -4.53 24.75 5.98
N ARG A 35 -5.23 24.44 4.88
CA ARG A 35 -6.48 25.11 4.43
C ARG A 35 -7.47 24.09 3.84
N PRO A 36 -8.22 23.34 4.68
CA PRO A 36 -9.05 22.21 4.22
C PRO A 36 -10.16 22.63 3.25
N VAL A 37 -10.74 23.83 3.42
CA VAL A 37 -11.77 24.39 2.51
C VAL A 37 -11.29 24.48 1.06
N HIS A 38 -9.98 24.57 0.83
CA HIS A 38 -9.39 24.69 -0.49
C HIS A 38 -8.92 23.36 -1.08
N ALA A 39 -9.24 22.21 -0.46
CA ALA A 39 -8.82 20.89 -0.91
C ALA A 39 -9.22 20.59 -2.37
N TYR A 40 -10.35 21.12 -2.84
CA TYR A 40 -10.79 20.99 -4.24
C TYR A 40 -9.75 21.50 -5.25
N ARG A 41 -8.89 22.46 -4.86
CA ARG A 41 -7.83 22.99 -5.75
C ARG A 41 -6.77 21.93 -6.06
N ALA A 42 -6.60 20.91 -5.22
CA ALA A 42 -5.69 19.80 -5.47
C ALA A 42 -6.04 19.03 -6.75
N LEU A 43 -7.28 19.11 -7.24
CA LEU A 43 -7.75 18.45 -8.46
C LEU A 43 -7.39 19.20 -9.75
N LYS A 44 -7.00 20.48 -9.68
CA LYS A 44 -6.79 21.32 -10.88
C LYS A 44 -5.67 20.82 -11.80
N MET A 45 -4.68 20.11 -11.27
CA MET A 45 -3.46 19.71 -12.00
C MET A 45 -3.38 18.21 -12.29
N TRP A 46 -4.52 17.53 -12.43
CA TRP A 46 -4.60 16.07 -12.58
C TRP A 46 -3.82 15.52 -13.78
N LYS A 47 -3.66 16.31 -14.85
CA LYS A 47 -2.85 15.91 -16.01
C LYS A 47 -1.34 15.87 -15.74
N ARG A 48 -0.83 16.69 -14.81
CA ARG A 48 0.63 16.89 -14.59
C ARG A 48 1.14 16.35 -13.25
N SER A 49 0.30 16.30 -12.22
CA SER A 49 0.72 15.94 -10.85
C SER A 49 0.18 14.58 -10.42
N TRP A 50 1.07 13.69 -9.96
CA TRP A 50 0.68 12.41 -9.37
C TRP A 50 -0.15 12.56 -8.10
N LEU A 51 0.14 13.56 -7.26
CA LEU A 51 -0.68 13.89 -6.08
C LEU A 51 -2.12 14.23 -6.47
N SER A 52 -2.29 15.00 -7.56
CA SER A 52 -3.62 15.35 -8.06
C SER A 52 -4.38 14.13 -8.59
N ARG A 53 -3.67 13.20 -9.25
CA ARG A 53 -4.23 11.92 -9.70
C ARG A 53 -4.64 11.03 -8.53
N GLU A 54 -3.83 10.97 -7.48
CA GLU A 54 -4.13 10.19 -6.27
C GLU A 54 -5.43 10.67 -5.62
N VAL A 55 -5.54 11.98 -5.37
CA VAL A 55 -6.76 12.58 -4.78
C VAL A 55 -7.97 12.30 -5.65
N LEU A 56 -7.85 12.45 -6.98
CA LEU A 56 -8.93 12.14 -7.92
C LEU A 56 -9.34 10.66 -7.87
N MET A 57 -8.37 9.74 -7.95
CA MET A 57 -8.63 8.31 -7.98
C MET A 57 -9.26 7.82 -6.68
N PHE A 58 -8.79 8.27 -5.51
CA PHE A 58 -9.39 7.87 -4.23
C PHE A 58 -10.75 8.55 -3.97
N SER A 59 -10.98 9.76 -4.48
CA SER A 59 -12.31 10.38 -4.43
C SER A 59 -13.32 9.60 -5.26
N LEU A 60 -12.96 9.24 -6.50
CA LEU A 60 -13.80 8.42 -7.37
C LEU A 60 -13.98 7.01 -6.80
N PHE A 61 -12.91 6.39 -6.28
CA PHE A 61 -12.97 5.09 -5.60
C PHE A 61 -14.02 5.12 -4.49
N SER A 62 -13.97 6.11 -3.59
CA SER A 62 -14.91 6.20 -2.48
C SER A 62 -16.35 6.44 -2.94
N ALA A 63 -16.57 7.27 -3.96
CA ALA A 63 -17.90 7.47 -4.54
C ALA A 63 -18.47 6.19 -5.15
N VAL A 64 -17.69 5.50 -6.01
CA VAL A 64 -18.12 4.27 -6.67
C VAL A 64 -18.26 3.11 -5.67
N ALA A 65 -17.38 3.01 -4.68
CA ALA A 65 -17.50 2.06 -3.58
C ALA A 65 -18.79 2.30 -2.78
N GLY A 66 -19.19 3.57 -2.60
CA GLY A 66 -20.43 3.98 -1.95
C GLY A 66 -21.65 3.43 -2.68
N LEU A 67 -21.71 3.68 -3.99
CA LEU A 67 -22.74 3.15 -4.87
C LEU A 67 -22.74 1.62 -4.90
N TYR A 68 -21.57 1.00 -4.95
CA TYR A 68 -21.41 -0.45 -4.89
C TYR A 68 -21.98 -1.05 -3.60
N ALA A 69 -21.67 -0.47 -2.44
CA ALA A 69 -22.23 -0.89 -1.17
C ALA A 69 -23.75 -0.72 -1.13
N GLY A 70 -24.27 0.39 -1.68
CA GLY A 70 -25.71 0.64 -1.83
C GLY A 70 -26.41 -0.42 -2.69
N LEU A 71 -25.85 -0.76 -3.86
CA LEU A 71 -26.40 -1.81 -4.73
C LEU A 71 -26.40 -3.18 -4.04
N LEU A 72 -25.33 -3.50 -3.30
CA LEU A 72 -25.26 -4.75 -2.54
C LEU A 72 -26.30 -4.82 -1.43
N TRP A 73 -26.52 -3.71 -0.70
CA TRP A 73 -27.51 -3.66 0.38
C TRP A 73 -28.93 -3.76 -0.16
N LEU A 74 -29.24 -2.97 -1.20
CA LEU A 74 -30.56 -2.95 -1.84
C LEU A 74 -30.81 -4.14 -2.78
N LYS A 75 -29.83 -5.04 -2.93
CA LYS A 75 -29.88 -6.22 -3.83
C LYS A 75 -30.23 -5.87 -5.28
N LEU A 76 -29.77 -4.72 -5.75
CA LEU A 76 -30.01 -4.23 -7.10
C LEU A 76 -29.04 -4.85 -8.12
N PRO A 77 -29.44 -4.98 -9.40
CA PRO A 77 -28.55 -5.47 -10.45
C PRO A 77 -27.41 -4.47 -10.73
N GLY A 78 -26.30 -4.95 -11.31
CA GLY A 78 -25.16 -4.10 -11.69
C GLY A 78 -24.04 -3.98 -10.63
N SER A 79 -24.20 -4.60 -9.46
CA SER A 79 -23.18 -4.61 -8.40
C SER A 79 -21.82 -5.17 -8.86
N ALA A 80 -21.80 -6.18 -9.73
CA ALA A 80 -20.55 -6.73 -10.27
C ALA A 80 -19.74 -5.70 -11.09
N VAL A 81 -20.42 -4.88 -11.91
CA VAL A 81 -19.79 -3.84 -12.73
C VAL A 81 -19.21 -2.74 -11.84
N LEU A 82 -20.00 -2.23 -10.88
CA LEU A 82 -19.49 -1.24 -9.92
C LEU A 82 -18.38 -1.80 -9.03
N GLY A 83 -18.45 -3.08 -8.66
CA GLY A 83 -17.42 -3.77 -7.89
C GLY A 83 -16.10 -3.90 -8.67
N ALA A 84 -16.16 -4.17 -9.98
CA ALA A 84 -15.00 -4.18 -10.86
C ALA A 84 -14.42 -2.77 -11.03
N LEU A 85 -15.27 -1.77 -11.28
CA LEU A 85 -14.86 -0.37 -11.39
C LEU A 85 -14.21 0.15 -10.09
N THR A 86 -14.78 -0.20 -8.94
CA THR A 86 -14.21 0.11 -7.61
C THR A 86 -12.81 -0.49 -7.48
N ALA A 87 -12.62 -1.75 -7.85
CA ALA A 87 -11.31 -2.39 -7.79
C ALA A 87 -10.29 -1.70 -8.73
N LEU A 88 -10.70 -1.35 -9.95
CA LEU A 88 -9.85 -0.64 -10.90
C LEU A 88 -9.42 0.75 -10.39
N LEU A 89 -10.35 1.54 -9.87
CA LEU A 89 -10.05 2.85 -9.28
C LEU A 89 -9.11 2.72 -8.08
N GLY A 90 -9.29 1.69 -7.24
CA GLY A 90 -8.37 1.39 -6.15
C GLY A 90 -6.96 1.06 -6.64
N LEU A 91 -6.84 0.23 -7.69
CA LEU A 91 -5.54 -0.10 -8.30
C LEU A 91 -4.83 1.14 -8.86
N PHE A 92 -5.55 2.02 -9.56
CA PHE A 92 -5.01 3.28 -10.07
C PHE A 92 -4.67 4.27 -8.95
N GLY A 93 -5.45 4.30 -7.87
CA GLY A 93 -5.16 5.07 -6.66
C GLY A 93 -3.83 4.65 -6.06
N VAL A 94 -3.63 3.35 -5.85
CA VAL A 94 -2.35 2.79 -5.36
C VAL A 94 -1.19 3.09 -6.31
N THR A 95 -1.40 3.03 -7.64
CA THR A 95 -0.38 3.44 -8.61
C THR A 95 0.00 4.91 -8.40
N ALA A 96 -1.00 5.79 -8.30
CA ALA A 96 -0.77 7.22 -8.13
C ALA A 96 -0.01 7.50 -6.82
N SER A 97 -0.38 6.85 -5.71
CA SER A 97 0.35 6.92 -4.43
C SER A 97 1.80 6.50 -4.57
N ALA A 98 2.07 5.36 -5.23
CA ALA A 98 3.44 4.89 -5.42
C ALA A 98 4.27 5.85 -6.29
N CYS A 99 3.66 6.40 -7.35
CA CYS A 99 4.34 7.31 -8.28
C CYS A 99 4.73 8.65 -7.64
N ILE A 100 4.09 9.08 -6.55
CA ILE A 100 4.50 10.28 -5.79
C ILE A 100 5.91 10.12 -5.23
N TYR A 101 6.30 8.90 -4.87
CA TYR A 101 7.61 8.61 -4.29
C TYR A 101 8.71 8.32 -5.33
N LEU A 102 8.38 8.24 -6.62
CA LEU A 102 9.36 8.03 -7.70
C LEU A 102 10.11 9.33 -8.03
N VAL A 103 10.90 9.81 -7.08
CA VAL A 103 11.62 11.08 -7.15
C VAL A 103 13.10 10.85 -7.38
N ARG A 104 13.66 11.40 -8.47
CA ARG A 104 15.08 11.23 -8.85
C ARG A 104 16.08 11.69 -7.77
N ALA A 105 15.70 12.66 -6.95
CA ALA A 105 16.52 13.17 -5.85
C ALA A 105 16.69 12.18 -4.68
N ARG A 106 15.86 11.12 -4.64
CA ARG A 106 15.87 10.06 -3.62
C ARG A 106 16.04 8.70 -4.32
N PRO A 107 17.28 8.31 -4.66
CA PRO A 107 17.51 7.15 -5.54
C PRO A 107 16.91 5.84 -5.01
N ALA A 108 16.94 5.63 -3.69
CA ALA A 108 16.38 4.43 -3.08
C ALA A 108 14.85 4.33 -3.22
N TRP A 109 14.16 5.46 -3.41
CA TRP A 109 12.72 5.49 -3.67
C TRP A 109 12.40 5.39 -5.16
N ASN A 110 13.27 5.87 -6.04
CA ASN A 110 13.04 5.90 -7.48
C ASN A 110 13.29 4.53 -8.16
N THR A 111 12.50 3.54 -7.78
CA THR A 111 12.69 2.14 -8.18
C THR A 111 11.36 1.41 -8.33
N LYS A 112 11.39 0.26 -9.03
CA LYS A 112 10.23 -0.63 -9.11
C LYS A 112 9.87 -1.27 -7.76
N HIS A 113 10.84 -1.39 -6.84
CA HIS A 113 10.59 -1.92 -5.49
C HIS A 113 9.60 -1.05 -4.73
N THR A 114 9.63 0.28 -4.91
CA THR A 114 8.66 1.19 -4.31
C THR A 114 7.25 0.88 -4.81
N VAL A 115 7.07 0.72 -6.12
CA VAL A 115 5.75 0.36 -6.68
C VAL A 115 5.27 -0.99 -6.13
N ALA A 116 6.16 -1.99 -6.07
CA ALA A 116 5.85 -3.29 -5.50
C ALA A 116 5.46 -3.19 -4.01
N GLU A 117 6.16 -2.41 -3.20
CA GLU A 117 5.84 -2.21 -1.78
C GLU A 117 4.42 -1.69 -1.58
N PHE A 118 3.94 -0.75 -2.40
CA PHE A 118 2.57 -0.22 -2.27
C PHE A 118 1.50 -1.27 -2.59
N TYR A 119 1.69 -2.04 -3.67
CA TYR A 119 0.74 -3.09 -4.03
C TYR A 119 0.75 -4.27 -3.04
N LEU A 120 1.93 -4.69 -2.59
CA LEU A 120 2.08 -5.80 -1.67
C LEU A 120 1.48 -5.49 -0.29
N SER A 121 1.65 -4.27 0.23
CA SER A 121 0.96 -3.84 1.47
C SER A 121 -0.57 -3.98 1.34
N GLY A 122 -1.15 -3.57 0.21
CA GLY A 122 -2.59 -3.69 -0.04
C GLY A 122 -3.05 -5.14 -0.22
N ALA A 123 -2.28 -5.95 -0.95
CA ALA A 123 -2.54 -7.37 -1.19
C ALA A 123 -2.42 -8.21 0.09
N LEU A 124 -1.64 -7.76 1.06
CA LEU A 124 -1.47 -8.40 2.36
C LEU A 124 -2.53 -7.97 3.39
N LEU A 125 -2.73 -6.67 3.57
CA LEU A 125 -3.69 -6.14 4.55
C LEU A 125 -5.15 -6.40 4.16
N GLY A 126 -5.47 -6.35 2.85
CA GLY A 126 -6.84 -6.49 2.35
C GLY A 126 -7.51 -7.82 2.73
N PRO A 127 -6.89 -8.98 2.43
CA PRO A 127 -7.41 -10.30 2.81
C PRO A 127 -7.53 -10.50 4.32
N LEU A 128 -6.54 -10.01 5.10
CA LEU A 128 -6.59 -10.07 6.56
C LEU A 128 -7.77 -9.26 7.10
N PHE A 129 -7.96 -8.04 6.61
CA PHE A 129 -9.14 -7.22 6.95
C PHE A 129 -10.45 -7.90 6.56
N ALA A 130 -10.53 -8.51 5.38
CA ALA A 130 -11.70 -9.27 4.95
C ALA A 130 -12.01 -10.44 5.90
N ALA A 131 -10.98 -11.12 6.41
CA ALA A 131 -11.15 -12.22 7.37
C ALA A 131 -11.69 -11.75 8.73
N THR A 132 -11.30 -10.55 9.22
CA THR A 132 -11.78 -10.03 10.53
C THR A 132 -13.27 -9.74 10.53
N ILE A 133 -13.81 -9.23 9.43
CA ILE A 133 -15.24 -8.96 9.23
C ILE A 133 -16.05 -10.22 8.86
N GLY A 134 -15.40 -11.39 8.82
CA GLY A 134 -16.03 -12.68 8.67
C GLY A 134 -16.39 -13.05 7.23
N ILE A 135 -15.65 -12.53 6.23
CA ILE A 135 -15.74 -13.03 4.86
C ILE A 135 -14.99 -14.36 4.79
N THR A 136 -15.72 -15.44 4.56
CA THR A 136 -15.16 -16.78 4.45
C THR A 136 -14.93 -17.12 2.97
N MET A 137 -13.75 -16.79 2.42
CA MET A 137 -13.24 -17.51 1.24
C MET A 137 -12.21 -18.59 1.62
N GLY A 138 -12.15 -18.93 2.92
CA GLY A 138 -11.34 -20.03 3.47
C GLY A 138 -9.90 -20.00 2.97
N ARG A 139 -9.54 -21.03 2.19
CA ARG A 139 -8.19 -21.24 1.66
C ARG A 139 -7.71 -20.17 0.67
N VAL A 140 -8.61 -19.53 -0.08
CA VAL A 140 -8.21 -18.53 -1.09
C VAL A 140 -7.59 -17.30 -0.43
N LEU A 141 -8.26 -16.72 0.58
CA LEU A 141 -7.74 -15.56 1.30
C LEU A 141 -6.48 -15.89 2.09
N LEU A 142 -6.40 -17.11 2.64
CA LEU A 142 -5.19 -17.60 3.30
C LEU A 142 -4.01 -17.65 2.33
N TRP A 143 -4.17 -18.25 1.16
CA TRP A 143 -3.09 -18.35 0.18
C TRP A 143 -2.70 -16.98 -0.40
N ILE A 144 -3.66 -16.08 -0.64
CA ILE A 144 -3.34 -14.70 -1.05
C ILE A 144 -2.50 -14.02 0.03
N THR A 145 -2.87 -14.12 1.32
CA THR A 145 -2.11 -13.56 2.45
C THR A 145 -0.70 -14.12 2.51
N VAL A 146 -0.55 -15.45 2.44
CA VAL A 146 0.75 -16.13 2.52
C VAL A 146 1.64 -15.77 1.32
N ILE A 147 1.09 -15.79 0.10
CA ILE A 147 1.82 -15.45 -1.13
C ILE A 147 2.21 -13.97 -1.13
N ALA A 148 1.32 -13.07 -0.72
CA ALA A 148 1.63 -11.63 -0.60
C ALA A 148 2.74 -11.39 0.42
N THR A 149 2.71 -12.08 1.57
CA THR A 149 3.77 -12.01 2.58
C THR A 149 5.10 -12.50 2.04
N ALA A 150 5.13 -13.67 1.38
CA ALA A 150 6.33 -14.22 0.79
C ALA A 150 6.90 -13.29 -0.30
N ALA A 151 6.05 -12.75 -1.17
CA ALA A 151 6.44 -11.78 -2.19
C ALA A 151 6.99 -10.49 -1.56
N GLN A 152 6.46 -10.04 -0.43
CA GLN A 152 6.95 -8.88 0.29
C GLN A 152 8.31 -9.11 0.95
N LEU A 153 8.53 -10.28 1.55
CA LEU A 153 9.84 -10.68 2.07
C LEU A 153 10.87 -10.80 0.95
N LEU A 154 10.48 -11.37 -0.20
CA LEU A 154 11.33 -11.46 -1.39
C LEU A 154 11.66 -10.06 -1.95
N ASN A 155 10.67 -9.17 -2.01
CA ASN A 155 10.89 -7.78 -2.44
C ASN A 155 11.83 -7.04 -1.48
N LEU A 156 11.70 -7.27 -0.17
CA LEU A 156 12.59 -6.71 0.85
C LEU A 156 14.03 -7.21 0.67
N ALA A 157 14.22 -8.53 0.53
CA ALA A 157 15.52 -9.14 0.33
C ALA A 157 16.17 -8.69 -1.00
N SER A 158 15.41 -8.70 -2.10
CA SER A 158 15.90 -8.25 -3.41
C SER A 158 16.25 -6.76 -3.43
N LYS A 159 15.43 -5.90 -2.81
CA LYS A 159 15.74 -4.47 -2.64
C LYS A 159 17.03 -4.29 -1.84
N PHE A 160 17.19 -5.00 -0.73
CA PHE A 160 18.39 -4.92 0.09
C PHE A 160 19.64 -5.36 -0.69
N LEU A 161 19.58 -6.49 -1.40
CA LEU A 161 20.67 -6.97 -2.25
C LEU A 161 21.03 -5.97 -3.37
N TRP A 162 20.01 -5.39 -4.01
CA TRP A 162 20.20 -4.36 -5.03
C TRP A 162 20.88 -3.10 -4.46
N LEU A 163 20.46 -2.65 -3.27
CA LEU A 163 21.09 -1.52 -2.58
C LEU A 163 22.56 -1.80 -2.24
N THR A 164 22.87 -3.00 -1.72
CA THR A 164 24.25 -3.38 -1.36
C THR A 164 25.16 -3.53 -2.57
N ARG A 165 24.66 -4.02 -3.70
CA ARG A 165 25.46 -4.26 -4.93
C ARG A 165 25.59 -3.03 -5.84
N SER A 166 24.81 -1.99 -5.61
CA SER A 166 24.87 -0.76 -6.40
C SER A 166 26.20 -0.04 -6.19
N GLU A 167 26.78 0.56 -7.23
CA GLU A 167 27.98 1.43 -7.12
C GLU A 167 27.62 2.87 -6.71
N VAL A 168 26.33 3.23 -6.76
CA VAL A 168 25.85 4.56 -6.37
C VAL A 168 25.96 4.73 -4.86
N PHE A 169 26.72 5.74 -4.44
CA PHE A 169 26.99 6.05 -3.02
C PHE A 169 25.71 6.13 -2.18
N GLU A 170 24.69 6.86 -2.64
CA GLU A 170 23.45 7.04 -1.87
C GLU A 170 22.72 5.70 -1.62
N LEU A 171 22.78 4.78 -2.59
CA LEU A 171 22.15 3.45 -2.47
C LEU A 171 22.93 2.54 -1.50
N GLN A 172 24.26 2.54 -1.59
CA GLN A 172 25.11 1.81 -0.63
C GLN A 172 24.98 2.36 0.78
N ALA A 173 24.91 3.68 0.93
CA ALA A 173 24.73 4.33 2.23
C ALA A 173 23.37 3.95 2.84
N SER A 174 22.29 3.92 2.05
CA SER A 174 21.01 3.36 2.47
C SER A 174 21.11 1.89 2.88
N ALA A 175 21.84 1.06 2.14
CA ALA A 175 22.07 -0.35 2.50
C ALA A 175 22.79 -0.46 3.86
N ARG A 176 23.84 0.35 4.06
CA ARG A 176 24.63 0.38 5.29
C ARG A 176 23.78 0.79 6.50
N LEU A 177 22.94 1.81 6.37
CA LEU A 177 22.00 2.21 7.43
C LEU A 177 21.05 1.06 7.80
N LEU A 178 20.52 0.35 6.80
CA LEU A 178 19.64 -0.80 6.98
C LEU A 178 20.35 -2.01 7.62
N SER A 179 21.64 -2.20 7.36
CA SER A 179 22.43 -3.32 7.89
C SER A 179 23.10 -3.02 9.23
N THR A 180 23.18 -1.76 9.66
CA THR A 180 23.77 -1.37 10.94
C THR A 180 22.71 -0.78 11.87
N THR A 181 22.54 0.53 11.87
CA THR A 181 21.72 1.27 12.83
C THR A 181 20.24 0.86 12.80
N LEU A 182 19.71 0.55 11.62
CA LEU A 182 18.31 0.16 11.43
C LEU A 182 18.11 -1.37 11.34
N ALA A 183 19.17 -2.17 11.52
CA ALA A 183 19.07 -3.62 11.42
C ALA A 183 18.06 -4.24 12.39
N PRO A 184 17.97 -3.82 13.68
CA PRO A 184 16.96 -4.36 14.59
C PRO A 184 15.53 -4.07 14.11
N ALA A 185 15.28 -2.87 13.58
CA ALA A 185 13.98 -2.50 13.02
C ALA A 185 13.65 -3.28 11.75
N LEU A 186 14.65 -3.54 10.89
CA LEU A 186 14.49 -4.37 9.70
C LEU A 186 14.17 -5.84 10.05
N GLN A 187 14.86 -6.40 11.04
CA GLN A 187 14.62 -7.75 11.54
C GLN A 187 13.24 -7.86 12.20
N LEU A 188 12.88 -6.90 13.06
CA LEU A 188 11.57 -6.85 13.68
C LEU A 188 10.47 -6.79 12.63
N ARG A 189 10.63 -5.99 11.57
CA ARG A 189 9.68 -5.97 10.45
C ARG A 189 9.53 -7.34 9.81
N ALA A 190 10.63 -8.03 9.51
CA ALA A 190 10.55 -9.38 8.92
C ALA A 190 9.84 -10.38 9.83
N ILE A 191 10.12 -10.33 11.14
CA ILE A 191 9.46 -11.18 12.15
C ILE A 191 7.96 -10.89 12.21
N LEU A 192 7.55 -9.62 12.22
CA LEU A 192 6.13 -9.22 12.22
C LEU A 192 5.42 -9.70 10.95
N LEU A 193 6.06 -9.58 9.78
CA LEU A 193 5.48 -10.07 8.52
C LEU A 193 5.34 -11.60 8.51
N ILE A 194 6.37 -12.35 8.94
CA ILE A 194 6.32 -13.82 9.00
C ILE A 194 5.26 -14.29 10.01
N SER A 195 5.29 -13.74 11.22
CA SER A 195 4.36 -14.13 12.28
C SER A 195 2.91 -13.79 11.93
N GLY A 196 2.63 -12.58 11.48
CA GLY A 196 1.28 -12.13 11.17
C GLY A 196 0.75 -12.57 9.79
N GLY A 197 1.61 -12.69 8.79
CA GLY A 197 1.22 -12.99 7.41
C GLY A 197 1.31 -14.47 7.01
N ILE A 198 2.06 -15.28 7.76
CA ILE A 198 2.23 -16.72 7.48
C ILE A 198 1.81 -17.55 8.69
N VAL A 199 2.46 -17.36 9.84
CA VAL A 199 2.27 -18.25 10.99
C VAL A 199 0.86 -18.17 11.56
N LEU A 200 0.38 -16.98 11.95
CA LEU A 200 -0.95 -16.81 12.56
C LEU A 200 -2.10 -17.25 11.64
N PRO A 201 -2.13 -16.89 10.34
CA PRO A 201 -3.17 -17.36 9.41
C PRO A 201 -3.16 -18.87 9.18
N LEU A 202 -1.99 -19.54 9.23
CA LEU A 202 -1.88 -20.99 9.08
C LEU A 202 -2.27 -21.75 10.36
N LEU A 203 -2.00 -21.17 11.53
CA LEU A 203 -2.33 -21.79 12.82
C LEU A 203 -3.80 -21.63 13.19
N THR A 204 -4.41 -20.50 12.85
CA THR A 204 -5.77 -20.17 13.32
C THR A 204 -6.64 -19.62 12.20
N GLY A 205 -7.80 -20.25 11.98
CA GLY A 205 -8.85 -19.74 11.09
C GLY A 205 -9.91 -18.90 11.81
N SER A 206 -9.68 -18.56 13.09
CA SER A 206 -10.65 -17.83 13.92
C SER A 206 -10.65 -16.34 13.59
N ARG A 207 -11.78 -15.66 13.82
CA ARG A 207 -11.88 -14.20 13.65
C ARG A 207 -10.91 -13.43 14.55
N VAL A 208 -10.71 -13.93 15.78
CA VAL A 208 -9.76 -13.35 16.75
C VAL A 208 -8.33 -13.52 16.23
N GLY A 209 -7.99 -14.69 15.69
CA GLY A 209 -6.69 -14.94 15.06
C GLY A 209 -6.44 -14.00 13.88
N ALA A 210 -7.44 -13.79 13.02
CA ALA A 210 -7.36 -12.83 11.91
C ALA A 210 -7.18 -11.37 12.38
N LEU A 211 -7.82 -10.97 13.48
CA LEU A 211 -7.66 -9.64 14.07
C LEU A 211 -6.23 -9.43 14.61
N ILE A 212 -5.69 -10.42 15.32
CA ILE A 212 -4.30 -10.38 15.81
C ILE A 212 -3.32 -10.36 14.64
N ALA A 213 -3.52 -11.23 13.64
CA ALA A 213 -2.72 -11.25 12.42
C ALA A 213 -2.73 -9.89 11.71
N LEU A 214 -3.91 -9.27 11.54
CA LEU A 214 -4.04 -7.95 10.95
C LEU A 214 -3.27 -6.88 11.76
N ALA A 215 -3.38 -6.88 13.08
CA ALA A 215 -2.68 -5.92 13.94
C ALA A 215 -1.15 -6.08 13.87
N VAL A 216 -0.66 -7.33 13.91
CA VAL A 216 0.77 -7.66 13.82
C VAL A 216 1.34 -7.23 12.45
N VAL A 217 0.64 -7.58 11.36
CA VAL A 217 1.05 -7.18 10.01
C VAL A 217 0.98 -5.66 9.85
N LEU A 218 -0.06 -4.99 10.36
CA LEU A 218 -0.18 -3.54 10.30
C LEU A 218 1.00 -2.86 11.01
N ALA A 219 1.42 -3.36 12.17
CA ALA A 219 2.63 -2.88 12.84
C ALA A 219 3.89 -3.08 11.97
N GLY A 220 4.01 -4.24 11.30
CA GLY A 220 5.08 -4.51 10.34
C GLY A 220 5.06 -3.58 9.12
N GLU A 221 3.88 -3.24 8.61
CA GLU A 221 3.72 -2.27 7.51
C GLU A 221 4.12 -0.85 7.95
N LEU A 222 3.66 -0.40 9.12
CA LEU A 222 4.03 0.91 9.67
C LEU A 222 5.54 1.01 9.91
N LEU A 223 6.17 -0.03 10.45
CA LEU A 223 7.61 -0.11 10.60
C LEU A 223 8.33 -0.11 9.24
N GLY A 224 7.75 -0.78 8.24
CA GLY A 224 8.22 -0.72 6.85
C GLY A 224 8.17 0.69 6.27
N ARG A 225 7.09 1.44 6.52
CA ARG A 225 6.97 2.85 6.10
C ARG A 225 7.96 3.74 6.83
N TYR A 226 8.16 3.53 8.13
CA TYR A 226 9.21 4.21 8.89
C TYR A 226 10.60 3.97 8.28
N LEU A 227 10.97 2.71 8.03
CA LEU A 227 12.25 2.35 7.40
C LEU A 227 12.39 2.96 6.00
N PHE A 228 11.31 2.98 5.21
CA PHE A 228 11.29 3.60 3.90
C PHE A 228 11.71 5.09 3.95
N PHE A 229 11.26 5.82 4.98
CA PHE A 229 11.60 7.24 5.14
C PHE A 229 12.97 7.48 5.78
N VAL A 230 13.34 6.71 6.80
CA VAL A 230 14.57 6.97 7.58
C VAL A 230 15.82 6.43 6.90
N SER A 231 15.70 5.38 6.08
CA SER A 231 16.87 4.79 5.41
C SER A 231 17.34 5.56 4.17
N VAL A 232 16.60 6.57 3.69
CA VAL A 232 16.90 7.22 2.41
C VAL A 232 18.01 8.25 2.53
N VAL A 233 19.06 8.08 1.72
CA VAL A 233 20.09 9.10 1.55
C VAL A 233 19.77 9.93 0.29
N PRO A 234 19.52 11.25 0.41
CA PRO A 234 19.28 12.11 -0.74
C PRO A 234 20.54 12.33 -1.57
N LYS A 235 20.36 12.64 -2.85
CA LYS A 235 21.39 13.33 -3.62
C LYS A 235 21.57 14.74 -3.06
N ASN A 236 22.81 15.18 -2.89
CA ASN A 236 23.10 16.58 -2.56
C ASN A 236 22.55 17.51 -3.66
N MET A 237 21.93 18.64 -3.30
CA MET A 237 21.32 19.56 -4.27
C MET A 237 22.31 19.98 -5.38
N ALA A 238 23.59 20.17 -5.05
CA ALA A 238 24.65 20.48 -6.01
C ALA A 238 24.96 19.32 -6.98
N ALA A 239 24.89 18.06 -6.54
CA ALA A 239 25.23 16.90 -7.38
C ALA A 239 24.24 16.71 -8.54
N THR A 240 22.99 17.15 -8.37
CA THR A 240 21.95 17.14 -9.40
C THR A 240 22.29 18.02 -10.61
N TYR A 241 22.96 19.15 -10.39
CA TYR A 241 23.36 20.09 -11.45
C TYR A 241 24.66 19.64 -12.15
N VAL A 242 25.59 19.04 -11.43
CA VAL A 242 26.87 18.55 -11.98
C VAL A 242 26.66 17.36 -12.93
N ALA A 243 25.72 16.46 -12.62
CA ALA A 243 25.42 15.31 -13.48
C ALA A 243 24.73 15.70 -14.80
N ALA A 244 24.02 16.83 -14.85
CA ALA A 244 23.42 17.36 -16.07
C ALA A 244 24.49 17.94 -17.01
N GLY A 245 25.54 18.58 -16.47
CA GLY A 245 26.66 19.13 -17.24
C GLY A 245 27.48 18.06 -17.98
N LYS A 246 27.67 16.88 -17.38
CA LYS A 246 28.39 15.76 -18.01
C LYS A 246 27.65 15.05 -19.15
N LYS A 247 26.35 15.31 -19.34
CA LYS A 247 25.58 14.79 -20.49
C LYS A 247 25.46 15.80 -21.63
N ALA A 248 25.89 17.04 -21.41
CA ALA A 248 25.86 18.14 -22.38
C ALA A 248 27.24 18.46 -22.96
N ALA A 249 28.27 17.70 -22.56
CA ALA A 249 29.63 17.70 -23.11
C ALA A 249 29.89 16.34 -23.77
#